data_AF-A0A9W6MZQ4-F1
#
_entry.id   AF-A0A9W6MZQ4-F1
#
_cell.length_a   1.000
_cell.length_b   1.000
_cell.length_c   1.000
_cell.angle_alpha   90.00
_cell.angle_beta   90.00
_cell.angle_gamma   90.00
#
_symmetry.space_group_name_H-M   'P 1'
#
loop_
_entity.id
_entity.type
_entity.pdbx_description
1 polymer ?
#
loop_
_entity_poly.entity_id
_entity_poly.type
_entity_poly.pdbx_seq_one_letter_code
_entity_poly.pdbx_strand_id
1 'polypeptide(L)'
;MNSNINSTMSRDLRELYSTDDSARRVFAWFDERRKDSRAMPVRIAAYRTGLDEREIRRVFKLLDEIGCGRYIKGRGENESRMAWTLSIRSIASAAKGESFSLEEVAVEPEDTLEAEGIIFNPDEPVIHTFKLRSDFEVKISLPSDFTDREADRLGAFLKAIPIS
;
A
#
# COMPACT_ATOMS: atom_id res chain seq x y z
N MET A 1 7.84 28.44 8.06
CA MET A 1 6.48 28.36 7.45
C MET A 1 5.90 26.95 7.49
N ASN A 2 6.70 25.87 7.58
CA ASN A 2 6.22 24.47 7.57
C ASN A 2 5.36 24.07 8.79
N SER A 3 5.59 24.65 9.97
CA SER A 3 4.88 24.24 11.20
C SER A 3 3.37 24.53 11.20
N ASN A 4 2.92 25.59 10.50
CA ASN A 4 1.49 25.94 10.42
C ASN A 4 0.71 25.06 9.44
N ILE A 5 1.39 24.53 8.43
CA ILE A 5 0.79 23.60 7.45
C ILE A 5 0.60 22.23 8.12
N ASN A 6 1.63 21.72 8.80
CA ASN A 6 1.55 20.46 9.52
C ASN A 6 0.52 20.48 10.65
N SER A 7 0.35 21.61 11.35
CA SER A 7 -0.67 21.73 12.40
C SER A 7 -2.09 21.75 11.85
N THR A 8 -2.31 22.38 10.70
CA THR A 8 -3.61 22.39 10.00
C THR A 8 -3.96 20.98 9.51
N MET A 9 -3.04 20.33 8.80
CA MET A 9 -3.23 18.97 8.29
C MET A 9 -3.48 17.96 9.42
N SER A 10 -2.73 18.05 10.52
CA SER A 10 -2.93 17.17 11.68
C SER A 10 -4.30 17.33 12.31
N ARG A 11 -4.86 18.54 12.32
CA ARG A 11 -6.23 18.78 12.80
C ARG A 11 -7.25 18.17 11.86
N ASP A 12 -7.11 18.36 10.55
CA ASP A 12 -8.05 17.84 9.55
C ASP A 12 -8.03 16.30 9.54
N LEU A 13 -6.86 15.68 9.75
CA LEU A 13 -6.73 14.23 9.94
C LEU A 13 -7.46 13.71 11.18
N ARG A 14 -7.42 14.45 12.29
CA ARG A 14 -8.14 14.08 13.53
C ARG A 14 -9.65 14.21 13.35
N GLU A 15 -10.08 15.28 12.70
CA GLU A 15 -11.50 15.46 12.37
C GLU A 15 -11.99 14.28 11.53
N LEU A 16 -11.24 13.92 10.47
CA LEU A 16 -11.56 12.77 9.63
C LEU A 16 -11.57 11.44 10.41
N TYR A 17 -10.60 11.20 11.29
CA TYR A 17 -10.57 10.01 12.15
C TYR A 17 -11.81 9.91 13.06
N SER A 18 -12.27 11.04 13.60
CA SER A 18 -13.40 11.09 14.52
C SER A 18 -14.76 10.95 13.82
N THR A 19 -14.91 11.53 12.63
CA THR A 19 -16.19 11.67 11.94
C THR A 19 -16.47 10.56 10.93
N ASP A 20 -15.45 9.84 10.49
CA ASP A 20 -15.56 8.90 9.37
C ASP A 20 -15.10 7.48 9.74
N ASP A 21 -16.04 6.54 9.76
CA ASP A 21 -15.77 5.15 10.15
C ASP A 21 -14.84 4.42 9.17
N SER A 22 -14.98 4.68 7.87
CA SER A 22 -14.11 4.07 6.85
C SER A 22 -12.68 4.58 7.02
N ALA A 23 -12.49 5.90 7.19
CA ALA A 23 -11.18 6.49 7.43
C ALA A 23 -10.56 5.97 8.73
N ARG A 24 -11.35 5.85 9.81
CA ARG A 24 -10.88 5.29 11.09
C ARG A 24 -10.30 3.88 10.94
N ARG A 25 -10.95 3.02 10.15
CA ARG A 25 -10.42 1.66 9.86
C ARG A 25 -9.15 1.70 9.02
N VAL A 26 -9.08 2.58 8.02
CA VAL A 26 -7.86 2.79 7.22
C VAL A 26 -6.70 3.24 8.12
N PHE A 27 -6.93 4.21 9.02
CA PHE A 27 -5.91 4.67 9.96
C PHE A 27 -5.50 3.60 10.99
N ALA A 28 -6.44 2.78 11.46
CA ALA A 28 -6.11 1.64 12.32
C ALA A 28 -5.16 0.67 11.62
N TRP A 29 -5.44 0.33 10.36
CA TRP A 29 -4.55 -0.52 9.56
C TRP A 29 -3.19 0.16 9.28
N PHE A 30 -3.17 1.47 9.02
CA PHE A 30 -1.92 2.20 8.80
C PHE A 30 -0.97 2.13 9.98
N ASP A 31 -1.51 2.15 11.20
CA ASP A 31 -0.75 2.06 12.45
C ASP A 31 -0.08 0.69 12.65
N GLU A 32 -0.68 -0.37 12.10
CA GLU A 32 -0.10 -1.73 12.15
C GLU A 32 1.08 -1.91 11.18
N ARG A 33 1.31 -0.95 10.28
CA ARG A 33 2.33 -1.08 9.24
C ARG A 33 3.72 -0.85 9.81
N ARG A 34 4.62 -1.79 9.50
CA ARG A 34 6.06 -1.68 9.82
C ARG A 34 6.86 -0.86 8.81
N LYS A 35 6.38 -0.78 7.57
CA LYS A 35 7.03 -0.07 6.46
C LYS A 35 6.07 0.89 5.79
N ASP A 36 6.62 2.02 5.40
CA ASP A 36 5.94 2.98 4.53
C ASP A 36 5.84 2.42 3.10
N SER A 37 5.06 3.09 2.27
CA SER A 37 4.92 2.73 0.87
C SER A 37 4.76 4.00 0.06
N ARG A 38 5.33 4.02 -1.14
CA ARG A 38 5.19 5.15 -2.07
C ARG A 38 3.86 5.17 -2.80
N ALA A 39 3.25 4.00 -2.98
CA ALA A 39 1.97 3.90 -3.66
C ALA A 39 1.14 2.74 -3.09
N MET A 40 -0.16 2.97 -2.97
CA MET A 40 -1.09 1.98 -2.45
C MET A 40 -2.29 1.84 -3.38
N PRO A 41 -2.44 0.68 -4.04
CA PRO A 41 -3.62 0.37 -4.82
C PRO A 41 -4.88 0.31 -3.94
N VAL A 42 -6.00 0.77 -4.49
CA VAL A 42 -7.29 0.79 -3.81
C VAL A 42 -7.73 -0.62 -3.39
N ARG A 43 -7.56 -1.60 -4.27
CA ARG A 43 -7.93 -3.00 -4.04
C ARG A 43 -7.18 -3.60 -2.85
N ILE A 44 -5.89 -3.29 -2.71
CA ILE A 44 -5.08 -3.77 -1.58
C ILE A 44 -5.59 -3.17 -0.26
N ALA A 45 -5.88 -1.88 -0.24
CA ALA A 45 -6.43 -1.23 0.94
C ALA A 45 -7.85 -1.76 1.27
N ALA A 46 -8.68 -2.03 0.27
CA ALA A 46 -10.00 -2.63 0.43
C ALA A 46 -9.88 -4.03 1.07
N TYR A 47 -9.03 -4.89 0.50
CA TYR A 47 -8.75 -6.22 1.02
C TYR A 47 -8.26 -6.19 2.47
N ARG A 48 -7.32 -5.30 2.81
CA ARG A 48 -6.71 -5.22 4.14
C ARG A 48 -7.63 -4.66 5.22
N THR A 49 -8.55 -3.79 4.86
CA THR A 49 -9.47 -3.14 5.80
C THR A 49 -10.85 -3.79 5.85
N GLY A 50 -11.15 -4.69 4.90
CA GLY A 50 -12.47 -5.27 4.72
C GLY A 50 -13.53 -4.27 4.25
N LEU A 51 -13.11 -3.08 3.80
CA LEU A 51 -13.97 -2.04 3.23
C LEU A 51 -14.20 -2.29 1.73
N ASP A 52 -15.26 -1.71 1.20
CA ASP A 52 -15.48 -1.74 -0.24
C ASP A 52 -14.55 -0.75 -0.97
N GLU A 53 -14.26 -1.02 -2.26
CA GLU A 53 -13.37 -0.15 -3.03
C GLU A 53 -13.89 1.29 -3.17
N ARG A 54 -15.21 1.51 -3.16
CA ARG A 54 -15.79 2.85 -3.27
C ARG A 54 -15.50 3.66 -2.01
N GLU A 55 -15.59 3.05 -0.84
CA GLU A 55 -15.18 3.64 0.45
C GLU A 55 -13.70 3.99 0.44
N ILE A 56 -12.83 3.06 0.01
CA ILE A 56 -11.39 3.32 -0.08
C ILE A 56 -11.07 4.46 -1.03
N ARG A 57 -11.68 4.49 -2.23
CA ARG A 57 -11.49 5.59 -3.19
C ARG A 57 -11.93 6.92 -2.59
N ARG A 58 -13.00 6.94 -1.79
CA ARG A 58 -13.47 8.14 -1.10
C ARG A 58 -12.46 8.58 -0.04
N VAL A 59 -11.99 7.68 0.82
CA VAL A 59 -10.97 7.98 1.84
C VAL A 59 -9.68 8.48 1.21
N PHE A 60 -9.20 7.85 0.13
CA PHE A 60 -7.99 8.29 -0.55
C PHE A 60 -8.12 9.67 -1.18
N LYS A 61 -9.28 10.03 -1.72
CA LYS A 61 -9.54 11.40 -2.20
C LYS A 61 -9.53 12.41 -1.07
N LEU A 62 -10.12 12.09 0.08
CA LEU A 62 -10.07 12.96 1.25
C LEU A 62 -8.63 13.17 1.73
N LEU A 63 -7.82 12.11 1.72
CA LEU A 63 -6.40 12.20 2.09
C LEU A 63 -5.58 13.01 1.07
N ASP A 64 -5.91 12.94 -0.23
CA ASP A 64 -5.36 13.80 -1.28
C ASP A 64 -5.74 15.27 -1.04
N GLU A 65 -7.02 15.55 -0.75
CA GLU A 65 -7.52 16.90 -0.43
C GLU A 65 -6.84 17.50 0.81
N ILE A 66 -6.54 16.69 1.82
CA ILE A 66 -5.78 17.09 3.02
C ILE A 66 -4.29 17.34 2.69
N GLY A 67 -3.78 16.78 1.60
CA GLY A 67 -2.39 16.93 1.17
C GLY A 67 -1.44 15.81 1.63
N CYS A 68 -1.98 14.65 2.00
CA CYS A 68 -1.16 13.49 2.43
C CYS A 68 -0.41 12.81 1.26
N GLY A 69 -0.82 13.11 0.03
CA GLY A 69 -0.31 12.52 -1.20
C GLY A 69 -1.21 12.91 -2.36
N ARG A 70 -1.25 12.07 -3.40
CA ARG A 70 -2.10 12.27 -4.58
C ARG A 70 -2.89 11.01 -4.91
N TYR A 71 -4.20 11.14 -5.04
CA TYR A 71 -5.03 10.06 -5.54
C TYR A 71 -4.98 10.03 -7.06
N ILE A 72 -4.52 8.90 -7.60
CA ILE A 72 -4.42 8.66 -9.04
C ILE A 72 -5.60 7.78 -9.44
N LYS A 73 -6.55 8.38 -10.18
CA LYS A 73 -7.66 7.64 -10.78
C LYS A 73 -7.12 6.72 -11.88
N GLY A 74 -7.40 5.42 -11.74
CA GLY A 74 -7.10 4.41 -12.74
C GLY A 74 -7.81 4.64 -14.07
N ARG A 75 -7.20 4.18 -15.17
CA ARG A 75 -7.76 4.19 -16.53
C ARG A 75 -7.30 2.93 -17.26
N GLY A 76 -8.23 2.25 -17.94
CA GLY A 76 -7.95 0.98 -18.60
C GLY A 76 -7.45 -0.06 -17.59
N GLU A 77 -6.26 -0.59 -17.84
CA GLU A 77 -5.58 -1.61 -17.02
C GLU A 77 -4.89 -1.03 -15.78
N ASN A 78 -4.77 0.30 -15.67
CA ASN A 78 -4.13 0.91 -14.51
C ASN A 78 -5.11 1.02 -13.34
N GLU A 79 -4.78 0.39 -12.21
CA GLU A 79 -5.58 0.46 -11.00
C GLU A 79 -5.58 1.87 -10.38
N SER A 80 -6.67 2.24 -9.70
CA SER A 80 -6.69 3.44 -8.87
C SER A 80 -5.81 3.25 -7.64
N ARG A 81 -5.05 4.28 -7.27
CA ARG A 81 -4.06 4.19 -6.20
C ARG A 81 -3.80 5.54 -5.53
N MET A 82 -3.34 5.50 -4.29
CA MET A 82 -2.81 6.66 -3.58
C MET A 82 -1.29 6.68 -3.72
N ALA A 83 -0.72 7.76 -4.24
CA ALA A 83 0.71 8.01 -4.21
C ALA A 83 1.03 8.87 -2.98
N TRP A 84 1.84 8.38 -2.06
CA TRP A 84 2.07 9.01 -0.77
C TRP A 84 3.23 10.00 -0.82
N THR A 85 3.00 11.20 -0.29
CA THR A 85 4.07 12.18 -0.03
C THR A 85 4.53 12.08 1.42
N LEU A 86 3.60 11.78 2.33
CA LEU A 86 3.85 11.63 3.76
C LEU A 86 3.90 10.16 4.18
N SER A 87 4.70 9.88 5.21
CA SER A 87 4.76 8.58 5.87
C SER A 87 3.37 8.20 6.36
N ILE A 88 2.95 6.99 5.99
CA ILE A 88 1.66 6.41 6.34
C ILE A 88 1.52 6.29 7.87
N ARG A 89 2.64 5.99 8.56
CA ARG A 89 2.70 5.93 10.02
C ARG A 89 2.51 7.31 10.65
N SER A 90 3.18 8.33 10.11
CA SER A 90 3.03 9.69 10.62
C SER A 90 1.60 10.22 10.44
N ILE A 91 0.95 9.88 9.32
CA ILE A 91 -0.46 10.20 9.06
C ILE A 91 -1.35 9.54 10.12
N ALA A 92 -1.17 8.25 10.38
CA ALA A 92 -1.98 7.52 11.36
C ALA A 92 -1.81 8.08 12.79
N SER A 93 -0.56 8.33 13.20
CA SER A 93 -0.25 8.91 14.50
C SER A 93 -0.84 10.32 14.66
N ALA A 94 -0.77 11.14 13.60
CA ALA A 94 -1.39 12.47 13.60
C ALA A 94 -2.92 12.40 13.71
N ALA A 95 -3.55 11.49 12.95
CA ALA A 95 -4.99 11.26 12.95
C ALA A 95 -5.53 10.79 14.31
N LYS A 96 -4.78 9.95 15.04
CA LYS A 96 -5.10 9.53 16.42
C LYS A 96 -4.82 10.60 17.48
N GLY A 97 -4.08 11.65 17.11
CA GLY A 97 -3.67 12.71 18.03
C GLY A 97 -2.47 12.40 18.91
N GLU A 98 -1.74 11.34 18.59
CA GLU A 98 -0.51 10.92 19.29
C GLU A 98 0.69 11.78 18.88
N SER A 99 0.66 12.32 17.66
CA SER A 99 1.68 13.23 17.12
C SER A 99 1.04 14.45 16.42
N PHE A 100 1.84 15.49 16.25
CA PHE A 100 1.57 16.63 15.37
C PHE A 100 2.63 16.75 14.26
N SER A 101 3.62 15.87 14.28
CA SER A 101 4.71 15.83 13.31
C SER A 101 4.34 14.88 12.19
N LEU A 102 4.15 15.44 11.00
CA LEU A 102 4.02 14.69 9.76
C LEU A 102 5.39 14.58 9.10
N GLU A 103 5.77 13.37 8.73
CA GLU A 103 7.05 13.06 8.13
C GLU A 103 6.85 12.78 6.64
N GLU A 104 7.79 13.22 5.80
CA GLU A 104 7.81 12.81 4.40
C GLU A 104 8.18 11.32 4.29
N VAL A 105 7.68 10.63 3.28
CA VAL A 105 8.08 9.24 3.02
C VAL A 105 9.60 9.20 2.81
N ALA A 106 10.31 8.53 3.71
CA ALA A 106 11.75 8.30 3.56
C ALA A 106 12.00 7.51 2.27
N VAL A 107 12.83 8.07 1.39
CA VAL A 107 13.20 7.45 0.11
C VAL A 107 14.23 6.36 0.38
N GLU A 108 13.77 5.16 0.72
CA GLU A 108 14.61 3.95 0.71
C GLU A 108 14.51 3.32 -0.70
N PRO A 109 15.62 3.05 -1.40
CA PRO A 109 15.63 2.56 -2.79
C PRO A 109 14.98 1.18 -2.97
N GLU A 110 14.74 0.43 -1.89
CA GLU A 110 14.15 -0.91 -1.92
C GLU A 110 12.61 -0.93 -1.71
N ASP A 111 11.98 0.18 -1.30
CA ASP A 111 10.53 0.23 -0.98
C ASP A 111 9.65 0.70 -2.16
N THR A 112 10.21 0.74 -3.37
CA THR A 112 9.41 0.81 -4.60
C THR A 112 8.89 -0.58 -4.94
N LEU A 113 7.60 -0.82 -4.68
CA LEU A 113 6.82 -1.60 -5.62
C LEU A 113 6.75 -0.78 -6.91
N GLU A 114 7.79 -0.97 -7.71
CA GLU A 114 8.01 -0.64 -9.12
C GLU A 114 7.03 0.39 -9.71
N ALA A 115 7.56 1.61 -9.87
CA ALA A 115 7.01 2.65 -10.72
C ALA A 115 7.27 2.37 -12.22
N GLU A 116 7.11 1.12 -12.65
CA GLU A 116 7.04 0.75 -14.06
C GLU A 116 5.75 -0.06 -14.25
N GLY A 117 4.97 0.28 -15.27
CA GLY A 117 3.63 -0.22 -15.49
C GLY A 117 3.57 -1.74 -15.63
N ILE A 118 3.36 -2.44 -14.52
CA ILE A 118 2.81 -3.80 -14.54
C ILE A 118 1.33 -3.64 -14.91
N ILE A 119 1.04 -3.88 -16.19
CA ILE A 119 -0.29 -4.27 -16.65
C ILE A 119 -0.62 -5.56 -15.90
N PHE A 120 -1.48 -5.50 -14.89
CA PHE A 120 -1.99 -6.70 -14.25
C PHE A 120 -3.18 -7.18 -15.07
N ASN A 121 -2.90 -7.94 -16.13
CA ASN A 121 -3.93 -8.64 -16.85
C ASN A 121 -4.40 -9.82 -15.97
N PRO A 122 -5.69 -9.94 -15.64
CA PRO A 122 -6.20 -11.07 -14.86
C PRO A 122 -6.08 -12.40 -15.61
N ASP A 123 -5.70 -12.38 -16.90
CA ASP A 123 -5.38 -13.57 -17.69
C ASP A 123 -3.85 -13.78 -17.87
N GLU A 124 -3.02 -12.84 -17.39
CA GLU A 124 -1.56 -12.94 -17.49
C GLU A 124 -0.93 -13.44 -16.20
N PRO A 125 0.01 -14.39 -16.29
CA PRO A 125 0.64 -14.94 -15.11
C PRO A 125 1.63 -13.96 -14.49
N VAL A 126 1.62 -13.87 -13.16
CA VAL A 126 2.52 -13.05 -12.35
C VAL A 126 3.90 -13.71 -12.30
N ILE A 127 4.92 -13.01 -12.80
CA ILE A 127 6.30 -13.51 -12.80
C ILE A 127 7.01 -13.11 -11.51
N HIS A 128 7.31 -14.08 -10.66
CA HIS A 128 8.16 -13.93 -9.49
C HIS A 128 9.61 -14.33 -9.80
N THR A 129 10.54 -13.39 -9.64
CA THR A 129 11.97 -13.63 -9.87
C THR A 129 12.70 -13.80 -8.54
N PHE A 130 13.38 -14.94 -8.38
CA PHE A 130 14.22 -15.26 -7.24
C PHE A 130 15.68 -15.27 -7.65
N LYS A 131 16.49 -14.39 -7.07
CA LYS A 131 17.95 -14.43 -7.26
C LYS A 131 18.54 -15.44 -6.28
N LEU A 132 19.02 -16.58 -6.78
CA LEU A 132 19.65 -17.61 -5.93
C LEU A 132 21.15 -17.37 -5.80
N ARG A 133 21.77 -16.76 -6.80
CA ARG A 133 23.17 -16.33 -6.81
C ARG A 133 23.30 -15.01 -7.57
N SER A 134 24.46 -14.36 -7.48
CA SER A 134 24.76 -13.12 -8.22
C SER A 134 24.65 -13.27 -9.74
N ASP A 135 24.83 -14.49 -10.26
CA ASP A 135 24.81 -14.85 -11.68
C ASP A 135 23.64 -15.75 -12.07
N PHE A 136 22.73 -16.07 -11.13
CA PHE A 136 21.67 -17.05 -11.37
C PHE A 136 20.33 -16.64 -10.76
N GLU A 137 19.33 -16.53 -11.62
CA GLU A 137 17.96 -16.14 -11.27
C GLU A 137 16.97 -17.21 -11.74
N VAL A 138 16.03 -17.54 -10.88
CA VAL A 138 14.91 -18.45 -11.18
C VAL A 138 13.64 -17.63 -11.29
N LYS A 139 12.90 -17.82 -12.37
CA LYS A 139 11.62 -17.16 -12.61
C LYS A 139 10.49 -18.16 -12.47
N ILE A 140 9.53 -17.86 -11.61
CA ILE A 140 8.32 -18.66 -11.41
C ILE A 140 7.15 -17.85 -11.96
N SER A 141 6.45 -18.43 -12.92
CA SER A 141 5.22 -17.86 -13.49
C SER A 141 4.03 -18.40 -12.70
N LEU A 142 3.31 -17.53 -11.99
CA LEU A 142 2.15 -17.90 -11.17
C LEU A 142 0.85 -17.45 -11.85
N PRO A 143 -0.26 -18.19 -11.68
CA PRO A 143 -1.58 -17.70 -12.08
C PRO A 143 -1.90 -16.34 -11.44
N SER A 144 -2.70 -15.54 -12.13
CA SER A 144 -3.20 -14.24 -11.63
C SER A 144 -4.11 -14.37 -10.40
N ASP A 145 -4.76 -15.53 -10.25
CA ASP A 145 -5.67 -15.88 -9.16
C ASP A 145 -5.01 -16.79 -8.09
N PHE A 146 -3.67 -16.84 -8.06
CA PHE A 146 -2.91 -17.69 -7.15
C PHE A 146 -3.31 -17.47 -5.68
N THR A 147 -3.84 -18.52 -5.06
CA THR A 147 -4.46 -18.49 -3.73
C THR A 147 -3.47 -18.83 -2.61
N ASP A 148 -3.81 -18.46 -1.37
CA ASP A 148 -3.02 -18.82 -0.18
C ASP A 148 -2.80 -20.34 -0.05
N ARG A 149 -3.82 -21.15 -0.41
CA ARG A 149 -3.70 -22.62 -0.40
C ARG A 149 -2.70 -23.14 -1.44
N GLU A 150 -2.63 -22.50 -2.60
CA GLU A 150 -1.66 -22.85 -3.64
C GLU A 150 -0.27 -22.37 -3.27
N ALA A 151 -0.15 -21.23 -2.58
CA ALA A 151 1.09 -20.77 -1.98
C ALA A 151 1.64 -21.78 -0.96
N ASP A 152 0.79 -22.28 -0.06
CA ASP A 152 1.17 -23.31 0.90
C ASP A 152 1.61 -24.61 0.22
N ARG A 153 0.88 -25.05 -0.82
CA ARG A 153 1.23 -26.23 -1.61
C ARG A 153 2.55 -26.07 -2.36
N LEU A 154 2.76 -24.92 -3.00
CA LEU A 154 4.02 -24.61 -3.70
C LEU A 154 5.18 -24.57 -2.71
N GLY A 155 5.00 -23.94 -1.55
CA GLY A 155 5.99 -23.92 -0.48
C GLY A 155 6.33 -25.32 0.04
N ALA A 156 5.33 -26.18 0.24
CA ALA A 156 5.55 -27.57 0.64
C ALA A 156 6.29 -28.37 -0.45
N PHE A 157 5.94 -28.17 -1.72
CA PHE A 157 6.63 -28.79 -2.85
C PHE A 157 8.11 -28.38 -2.89
N LEU A 158 8.42 -27.08 -2.83
CA LEU A 158 9.81 -26.58 -2.84
C LEU A 158 10.63 -27.14 -1.68
N LYS A 159 10.04 -27.26 -0.48
CA LYS A 159 10.70 -27.87 0.69
C LYS A 159 10.95 -29.38 0.53
N ALA A 160 10.15 -30.05 -0.29
CA ALA A 160 10.29 -31.48 -0.54
C ALA A 160 11.32 -31.79 -1.64
N ILE A 161 11.82 -30.78 -2.36
CA ILE A 161 12.91 -30.98 -3.33
C ILE A 161 14.20 -31.28 -2.55
N PRO A 162 14.83 -32.44 -2.76
CA PRO A 162 16.14 -32.74 -2.17
C PRO A 162 17.18 -31.93 -2.94
N ILE A 163 17.46 -30.72 -2.45
CA ILE A 163 18.58 -29.92 -2.93
C ILE A 163 19.82 -30.43 -2.18
N SER A 164 20.59 -31.28 -2.87
CA SER A 164 21.88 -31.81 -2.40
C SER A 164 22.99 -30.78 -2.50
#